data_AF-A0A2C9D288-F1
#
_entry.id   AF-A0A2C9D288-F1
#
_cell.length_a   1.000
_cell.length_b   1.000
_cell.length_c   1.000
_cell.angle_alpha   90.00
_cell.angle_beta   90.00
_cell.angle_gamma   90.00
#
_symmetry.space_group_name_H-M   'P 1'
#
loop_
_entity.id
_entity.type
_entity.pdbx_description
1 polymer ?
#
loop_
_entity_poly.entity_id
_entity_poly.type
_entity_poly.pdbx_seq_one_letter_code
_entity_poly.pdbx_strand_id
1 'polypeptide(L)' 'MADQQSRAKAVARCPICNEPTDPGFSPFCSKRCHQVDLHRWLAGSYRLPVVEEDDIDPADIEEPKDEKQDGTGRS' A
#
# COMPACT_ATOMS: atom_id res chain seq x y z
N MET A 1 25.62 -7.47 17.61
CA MET A 1 25.10 -6.13 17.97
C MET A 1 24.37 -5.61 16.74
N ALA A 2 23.03 -5.60 16.75
CA ALA A 2 22.21 -5.07 15.65
C ALA A 2 21.10 -4.21 16.28
N ASP A 3 21.33 -2.91 16.24
CA ASP A 3 20.50 -1.85 16.81
C ASP A 3 19.24 -1.70 15.94
N GLN A 4 18.12 -2.30 16.35
CA GLN A 4 16.85 -2.19 15.61
C GLN A 4 16.16 -0.88 15.97
N GLN A 5 16.46 0.10 15.12
CA GLN A 5 15.99 1.46 15.08
C GLN A 5 14.50 1.60 15.40
N SER A 6 14.20 2.18 16.57
CA SER A 6 12.87 2.69 16.88
C SER A 6 12.65 3.98 16.08
N ARG A 7 12.02 3.92 14.90
CA ARG A 7 11.62 5.15 14.17
C ARG A 7 10.51 5.85 14.93
N ALA A 8 10.76 7.10 15.32
CA ALA A 8 9.70 7.99 15.78
C ALA A 8 8.59 8.08 14.71
N LYS A 9 7.33 8.07 15.15
CA LYS A 9 6.15 8.05 14.27
C LYS A 9 6.11 9.35 13.46
N ALA A 10 6.42 9.27 12.17
CA ALA A 10 6.40 10.43 11.28
C ALA A 10 4.95 10.98 11.18
N VAL A 11 4.82 12.31 11.19
CA VAL A 11 3.52 12.97 10.95
C VAL A 11 3.05 12.62 9.53
N ALA A 12 1.90 11.98 9.42
CA ALA A 12 1.32 11.63 8.14
C ALA A 12 1.01 12.91 7.33
N ARG A 13 1.35 12.87 6.04
CA ARG A 13 1.07 13.93 5.07
C ARG A 13 -0.03 13.46 4.13
N CYS A 14 -0.90 14.37 3.73
CA CYS A 14 -1.96 14.11 2.77
C CYS A 14 -1.35 13.72 1.40
N PRO A 15 -1.69 12.55 0.82
CA PRO A 15 -1.14 12.11 -0.46
C PRO A 15 -1.63 12.93 -1.67
N ILE A 16 -2.64 13.79 -1.47
CA ILE A 16 -3.23 14.61 -2.54
C ILE A 16 -2.59 16.00 -2.63
N CYS A 17 -2.30 16.64 -1.50
CA CYS A 17 -1.82 18.03 -1.43
C CYS A 17 -0.61 18.25 -0.52
N ASN A 18 -0.12 17.22 0.18
CA ASN A 18 1.03 17.25 1.08
C ASN A 18 0.90 18.12 2.36
N GLU A 19 -0.31 18.57 2.67
CA GLU A 19 -0.63 19.21 3.96
C GLU A 19 -0.65 18.18 5.11
N PRO A 20 -0.52 18.62 6.38
CA PRO A 20 -0.68 17.73 7.53
C PRO A 20 -2.02 17.00 7.50
N THR A 21 -2.00 15.69 7.76
CA THR A 21 -3.22 14.88 7.84
C THR A 21 -4.08 15.33 9.02
N ASP A 22 -5.40 15.42 8.80
CA ASP A 22 -6.37 15.64 9.87
C ASP A 22 -6.79 14.26 10.44
N PRO A 23 -6.77 14.05 11.77
CA PRO A 23 -7.14 12.77 12.36
C PRO A 23 -8.54 12.27 11.98
N GLY A 24 -9.50 13.16 11.77
CA GLY A 24 -10.86 12.83 11.34
C GLY A 24 -10.98 12.50 9.85
N PHE A 25 -9.98 12.85 9.04
CA PHE A 25 -9.93 12.58 7.59
C PHE A 25 -8.75 11.70 7.17
N SER A 26 -8.02 11.12 8.11
CA SER A 26 -6.83 10.30 7.85
C SER A 26 -7.12 9.20 6.81
N PRO A 27 -6.29 9.06 5.75
CA PRO A 27 -4.94 9.64 5.55
C PRO A 27 -4.89 11.07 4.97
N PHE A 28 -6.02 11.73 4.75
CA PHE A 28 -6.12 13.03 4.07
C PHE A 28 -6.19 14.23 5.04
N CYS A 29 -6.02 15.44 4.52
CA CYS A 29 -6.22 16.68 5.30
C CYS A 29 -7.69 17.12 5.38
N SER A 30 -8.57 16.62 4.50
CA SER A 30 -9.98 17.06 4.43
C SER A 30 -10.87 16.16 3.59
N LYS A 31 -12.20 16.33 3.72
CA LYS A 31 -13.22 15.71 2.86
C LYS A 31 -12.97 15.97 1.36
N ARG A 32 -12.47 17.16 1.00
CA ARG A 32 -12.20 17.51 -0.40
C ARG A 32 -11.10 16.62 -0.99
N CYS A 33 -10.02 16.41 -0.27
CA CYS A 33 -8.93 15.53 -0.73
C CYS A 33 -9.37 14.07 -0.85
N HIS A 34 -10.22 13.59 0.06
CA HIS A 34 -10.82 12.25 -0.06
C HIS A 34 -11.64 12.09 -1.35
N GLN A 35 -12.43 13.11 -1.73
CA GLN A 35 -13.23 13.06 -2.97
C GLN A 35 -12.36 13.13 -4.24
N VAL A 36 -11.28 13.90 -4.21
CA VAL A 36 -10.31 13.96 -5.32
C VAL A 36 -9.63 12.61 -5.53
N ASP A 37 -9.22 11.96 -4.44
CA ASP A 37 -8.63 10.62 -4.49
C ASP A 37 -9.59 9.60 -5.10
N LEU A 38 -10.85 9.60 -4.62
CA LEU A 38 -11.90 8.76 -5.18
C LEU A 38 -12.11 9.01 -6.68
N HIS A 39 -12.10 10.27 -7.12
CA HIS A 39 -12.22 10.57 -8.54
C HIS A 39 -11.03 10.03 -9.35
N ARG A 40 -9.79 10.16 -8.86
CA ARG A 40 -8.59 9.60 -9.51
C ARG A 40 -8.70 8.08 -9.64
N TRP A 41 -9.25 7.41 -8.64
CA TRP A 41 -9.58 5.98 -8.67
C TRP A 41 -10.57 5.65 -9.78
N LEU A 42 -11.72 6.34 -9.78
CA LEU A 42 -12.76 6.12 -10.78
C LEU A 42 -12.32 6.49 -12.20
N ALA A 43 -11.39 7.42 -12.34
CA ALA A 43 -10.79 7.82 -13.61
C ALA A 43 -9.68 6.87 -14.09
N GLY A 44 -9.33 5.82 -13.33
CA GLY A 44 -8.27 4.89 -13.69
C GLY A 44 -6.87 5.50 -13.68
N SER A 45 -6.65 6.57 -12.88
CA SER A 45 -5.34 7.23 -12.78
C SER A 45 -4.31 6.38 -12.01
N TYR A 46 -4.77 5.48 -11.15
CA TYR A 46 -3.92 4.48 -10.50
C TYR A 46 -3.74 3.30 -11.45
N ARG A 47 -2.55 3.18 -12.05
CA ARG A 47 -2.18 2.08 -12.95
C ARG A 47 -0.94 1.38 -12.46
N LEU A 48 -0.95 0.05 -12.50
CA LEU A 48 0.25 -0.74 -12.30
C LEU A 48 1.07 -0.75 -13.59
N PRO A 49 2.40 -0.64 -13.49
CA PRO A 49 3.25 -0.86 -14.65
C PRO A 49 3.03 -2.29 -15.15
N VAL A 50 2.90 -2.45 -16.47
CA VAL A 50 2.93 -3.76 -17.11
C VAL A 50 4.39 -4.09 -17.38
N VAL A 51 4.82 -5.26 -16.91
CA VAL A 51 6.08 -5.87 -17.32
C VAL A 51 5.70 -6.88 -18.40
N GLU A 52 6.31 -6.77 -19.58
CA GLU A 52 6.11 -7.76 -20.65
C GLU A 52 6.71 -9.09 -20.18
N GLU A 53 6.08 -10.22 -20.50
CA GLU A 53 6.52 -11.55 -20.04
C GLU A 53 7.96 -11.88 -20.48
N ASP A 54 8.43 -11.28 -21.57
CA ASP A 54 9.80 -11.43 -22.08
C ASP A 54 10.87 -10.76 -21.19
N ASP A 55 10.48 -9.81 -20.33
CA ASP A 55 11.37 -9.11 -19.39
C ASP A 55 11.41 -9.79 -18.00
N ILE A 56 10.63 -10.86 -17.79
CA ILE A 56 10.57 -11.60 -16.54
C ILE A 56 11.52 -12.80 -16.64
N ASP A 57 12.64 -12.76 -15.92
CA ASP A 57 13.49 -13.94 -15.80
C ASP A 57 12.70 -15.04 -15.06
N PRO A 58 12.57 -16.26 -15.61
CA PRO A 58 11.90 -17.36 -14.92
C PRO A 58 12.52 -17.69 -13.56
N ALA A 59 13.75 -17.24 -13.27
CA ALA A 59 14.35 -17.31 -11.94
C ALA A 59 13.78 -16.31 -10.91
N ASP A 60 13.14 -15.22 -11.35
CA ASP A 60 12.55 -14.17 -10.48
C ASP A 60 11.08 -14.45 -10.13
N ILE A 61 10.44 -15.42 -10.78
CA ILE A 61 9.08 -15.85 -10.49
C ILE A 61 9.11 -16.78 -9.26
N GLU A 62 8.95 -16.22 -8.06
CA GLU A 62 8.75 -17.05 -6.86
C GLU A 62 7.41 -17.80 -6.98
N GLU A 63 7.48 -19.13 -7.15
CA GLU A 63 6.29 -19.97 -7.16
C GLU A 63 5.49 -19.75 -5.86
N PRO A 64 4.17 -19.48 -5.95
CA PRO A 64 3.34 -19.38 -4.77
C PRO A 64 3.38 -20.72 -4.03
N LYS A 65 4.01 -20.73 -2.85
CA LYS A 65 3.96 -21.89 -1.96
C LYS A 65 2.53 -22.05 -1.49
N ASP A 66 1.79 -22.98 -2.09
CA ASP A 66 0.51 -23.47 -1.58
C ASP A 66 0.74 -24.14 -0.22
N GLU A 67 0.92 -23.32 0.80
CA GLU A 67 1.02 -23.74 2.19
C GLU A 67 -0.39 -24.12 2.63
N LYS A 68 -0.75 -25.40 2.47
CA LYS A 68 -1.95 -25.98 3.06
C LYS A 68 -1.96 -25.67 4.56
N GLN A 69 -2.74 -24.67 4.96
CA GLN A 69 -3.09 -24.48 6.37
C GLN A 69 -3.96 -25.66 6.77
N ASP A 70 -3.33 -26.67 7.35
CA ASP A 70 -4.00 -27.74 8.07
C ASP A 70 -4.78 -27.10 9.23
N GLY A 71 -6.10 -27.25 9.17
CA GLY A 71 -7.01 -26.65 10.11
C GLY A 71 -6.87 -27.27 11.50
N THR A 72 -6.15 -26.60 12.41
CA THR A 72 -6.31 -26.88 13.84
C THR A 72 -7.27 -25.86 14.42
N GLY A 73 -8.55 -26.20 14.40
CA GLY A 73 -9.57 -25.53 15.20
C GLY A 73 -9.21 -25.64 16.67
N ARG A 74 -8.97 -24.50 17.32
CA ARG A 74 -8.78 -24.41 18.76
C ARG A 74 -10.15 -24.20 19.40
N SER A 75 -10.73 -25.29 19.95
CA SER A 75 -11.73 -25.19 21.02
C SER A 75 -11.08 -24.72 22.32
#